data_AF-A0A1D7XXJ6-F1
#
_entry.id   AF-A0A1D7XXJ6-F1
#
_cell.length_a   1.000
_cell.length_b   1.000
_cell.length_c   1.000
_cell.angle_alpha   90.00
_cell.angle_beta   90.00
_cell.angle_gamma   90.00
#
_symmetry.space_group_name_H-M   'P 1'
#
loop_
_entity.id
_entity.type
_entity.pdbx_description
1 polymer ?
#
loop_
_entity_poly.entity_id
_entity_poly.type
_entity_poly.pdbx_seq_one_letter_code
_entity_poly.pdbx_strand_id
1 'polypeptide(L)'
;MAFKKKVITISNEGLKQAEKVAEAKITLLQTAIDEAKKHVTIDDLKAFSEDFISYTTKKIIDKNKSLKSLNLSPNKILNLLEIDLNKLYNIQVEFEENKTQLLFDKEGSPFTKVDKEQFIKYTKNEEENKRLEAFQYLIVSLEKIEKHTHVYKGEVARLTSNAVAYDLRLNKWRINPIYFR
;
A
#
# COMPACT_ATOMS: atom_id res chain seq x y z
N MET A 1 -27.97 4.17 -26.31
CA MET A 1 -27.32 4.70 -25.08
C MET A 1 -25.92 4.12 -25.00
N ALA A 2 -24.93 4.89 -24.57
CA ALA A 2 -23.57 4.39 -24.38
C ALA A 2 -23.52 3.50 -23.12
N PHE A 3 -22.78 2.39 -23.21
CA PHE A 3 -22.58 1.46 -22.09
C PHE A 3 -21.96 2.17 -20.89
N LYS A 4 -22.54 1.95 -19.71
CA LYS A 4 -21.99 2.43 -18.43
C LYS A 4 -21.59 1.24 -17.56
N LYS A 5 -20.30 1.14 -17.24
CA LYS A 5 -19.76 0.12 -16.33
C LYS A 5 -20.37 0.26 -14.93
N LYS A 6 -20.70 -0.87 -14.31
CA LYS A 6 -21.21 -0.98 -12.93
C LYS A 6 -20.17 -1.68 -12.05
N VAL A 7 -20.11 -1.31 -10.77
CA VAL A 7 -19.22 -1.95 -9.79
C VAL A 7 -19.78 -3.31 -9.39
N ILE A 8 -18.98 -4.36 -9.53
CA ILE A 8 -19.30 -5.72 -9.10
C ILE A 8 -18.86 -5.93 -7.64
N THR A 9 -17.60 -5.60 -7.35
CA THR A 9 -17.02 -5.77 -6.01
C THR A 9 -15.85 -4.82 -5.79
N ILE A 10 -15.57 -4.52 -4.52
CA ILE A 10 -14.43 -3.72 -4.07
C ILE A 10 -13.66 -4.56 -3.05
N SER A 11 -12.37 -4.78 -3.31
CA SER A 11 -11.48 -5.46 -2.38
C SER A 11 -11.00 -4.50 -1.29
N ASN A 12 -11.85 -4.28 -0.28
CA ASN A 12 -11.52 -3.41 0.85
C ASN A 12 -10.30 -3.92 1.64
N GLU A 13 -10.11 -5.24 1.73
CA GLU A 13 -8.95 -5.82 2.40
C GLU A 13 -7.66 -5.62 1.61
N GLY A 14 -7.71 -5.85 0.29
CA GLY A 14 -6.57 -5.56 -0.58
C GLY A 14 -6.18 -4.08 -0.53
N LEU A 15 -7.18 -3.20 -0.58
CA LEU A 15 -6.97 -1.76 -0.45
C LEU A 15 -6.33 -1.40 0.90
N LYS A 16 -6.88 -1.88 2.02
CA LYS A 16 -6.32 -1.65 3.36
C LYS A 16 -4.89 -2.19 3.49
N GLN A 17 -4.61 -3.35 2.92
CA GLN A 17 -3.27 -3.91 2.96
C GLN A 17 -2.28 -3.07 2.15
N ALA A 18 -2.69 -2.60 0.96
CA ALA A 18 -1.88 -1.71 0.15
C ALA A 18 -1.64 -0.36 0.85
N GLU A 19 -2.67 0.21 1.50
CA GLU A 19 -2.55 1.42 2.32
C GLU A 19 -1.55 1.22 3.47
N LYS A 20 -1.62 0.10 4.19
CA LYS A 20 -0.65 -0.23 5.25
C LYS A 20 0.78 -0.34 4.75
N VAL A 21 1.00 -1.01 3.61
CA VAL A 21 2.34 -1.13 3.01
C VAL A 21 2.85 0.26 2.60
N ALA A 22 1.98 1.11 2.08
CA ALA A 22 2.31 2.46 1.68
C ALA A 22 2.64 3.37 2.89
N GLU A 23 1.92 3.23 3.99
CA GLU A 23 2.20 3.92 5.27
C GLU A 23 3.51 3.44 5.90
N ALA A 24 3.79 2.13 5.83
CA ALA A 24 5.04 1.56 6.33
C ALA A 24 6.27 2.14 5.60
N LYS A 25 6.18 2.39 4.29
CA LYS A 25 7.25 3.04 3.51
C LYS A 25 7.59 4.43 4.06
N ILE A 26 6.57 5.23 4.37
CA ILE A 26 6.74 6.58 4.94
C ILE A 26 7.33 6.48 6.35
N THR A 27 6.85 5.54 7.15
CA THR A 27 7.34 5.32 8.52
C THR A 27 8.83 4.92 8.53
N LEU A 28 9.25 4.06 7.60
CA LEU A 28 10.66 3.69 7.42
C LEU A 28 11.51 4.90 7.05
N LEU A 29 11.04 5.76 6.14
CA LEU A 29 11.73 7.01 5.79
C LEU A 29 11.87 7.94 7.01
N GLN A 30 10.81 8.11 7.81
CA GLN A 30 10.86 8.92 9.04
C GLN A 30 11.85 8.35 10.05
N THR A 31 11.86 7.03 10.23
CA THR A 31 12.81 6.35 11.12
C THR A 31 14.25 6.51 10.64
N ALA A 32 14.48 6.43 9.32
CA ALA A 32 15.80 6.69 8.73
C ALA A 32 16.24 8.14 8.95
N ILE A 33 15.33 9.11 8.78
CA ILE A 33 15.58 10.54 9.02
C ILE A 33 16.00 10.76 10.48
N ASP A 34 15.27 10.19 11.44
CA ASP A 34 15.57 10.36 12.86
C ASP A 34 16.89 9.72 13.26
N GLU A 35 17.26 8.59 12.65
CA GLU A 35 18.56 7.96 12.86
C GLU A 35 19.70 8.81 12.26
N ALA A 36 19.56 9.27 11.02
CA ALA A 36 20.57 10.12 10.38
C ALA A 36 20.73 11.49 11.07
N LYS A 37 19.63 12.06 11.61
CA LYS A 37 19.63 13.33 12.36
C LYS A 37 20.52 13.35 13.58
N LYS A 38 20.84 12.19 14.17
CA LYS A 38 21.79 12.08 15.28
C LYS A 38 23.20 12.50 14.88
N HIS A 39 23.52 12.39 13.60
CA HIS A 39 24.86 12.67 13.07
C HIS A 39 24.89 13.94 12.20
N VAL A 40 23.85 14.19 11.40
CA VAL A 40 23.82 15.24 10.38
C VAL A 40 22.47 15.94 10.25
N THR A 41 22.46 17.15 9.70
CA THR A 41 21.21 17.80 9.30
C THR A 41 20.80 17.34 7.91
N ILE A 42 19.53 16.94 7.75
CA ILE A 42 18.94 16.57 6.46
C ILE A 42 18.20 17.77 5.90
N ASP A 43 18.74 18.34 4.83
CA ASP A 43 18.18 19.49 4.11
C ASP A 43 17.46 19.11 2.82
N ASP A 44 17.73 17.92 2.27
CA ASP A 44 17.11 17.41 1.05
C ASP A 44 16.58 15.99 1.29
N LEU A 45 15.27 15.90 1.56
CA LEU A 45 14.59 14.62 1.79
C LEU A 45 14.54 13.74 0.54
N LYS A 46 14.54 14.35 -0.64
CA LYS A 46 14.47 13.61 -1.90
C LYS A 46 15.80 12.92 -2.17
N ALA A 47 16.91 13.65 -2.11
CA ALA A 47 18.24 13.08 -2.22
C ALA A 47 18.53 12.06 -1.12
N PHE A 48 18.05 12.31 0.11
CA PHE A 48 18.13 11.32 1.19
C PHE A 48 17.39 10.03 0.83
N SER A 49 16.16 10.12 0.33
CA SER A 49 15.33 8.95 -0.01
C SER A 49 15.86 8.05 -1.13
N GLU A 50 16.84 8.53 -1.91
CA GLU A 50 17.50 7.74 -2.96
C GLU A 50 18.59 6.82 -2.39
N ASP A 51 19.35 7.30 -1.39
CA ASP A 51 20.40 6.52 -0.72
C ASP A 51 20.72 7.14 0.66
N PHE A 52 20.18 6.54 1.73
CA PHE A 52 20.34 7.03 3.09
C PHE A 52 21.81 7.04 3.53
N ILE A 53 22.55 5.98 3.20
CA ILE A 53 23.93 5.77 3.64
C ILE A 53 24.87 6.75 2.95
N SER A 54 24.80 6.84 1.61
CA SER A 54 25.67 7.73 0.85
C SER A 54 25.41 9.20 1.22
N TYR A 55 24.14 9.59 1.37
CA TYR A 55 23.78 10.95 1.76
C TYR A 55 24.33 11.29 3.15
N THR A 56 24.07 10.44 4.14
CA THR A 56 24.49 10.66 5.53
C THR A 56 26.00 10.71 5.65
N THR A 57 26.70 9.77 5.02
CA THR A 57 28.17 9.70 5.01
C THR A 57 28.78 10.98 4.42
N LYS A 58 28.25 11.46 3.29
CA LYS A 58 28.71 12.68 2.66
C LYS A 58 28.56 13.90 3.58
N LYS A 59 27.41 14.05 4.24
CA LYS A 59 27.16 15.13 5.19
C LYS A 59 28.08 15.06 6.43
N ILE A 60 28.39 13.86 6.93
CA ILE A 60 29.33 13.68 8.04
C ILE A 60 30.72 14.18 7.64
N ILE A 61 31.20 13.79 6.45
CA ILE A 61 32.52 14.20 5.94
C ILE A 61 32.55 15.70 5.70
N ASP A 62 31.50 16.28 5.12
CA ASP A 62 31.43 17.72 4.83
C ASP A 62 31.34 18.58 6.09
N LYS A 63 30.80 18.05 7.19
CA LYS A 63 30.84 18.69 8.51
C LYS A 63 32.24 18.67 9.13
N ASN A 64 33.04 17.65 8.81
CA ASN A 64 34.39 17.43 9.34
C ASN A 64 35.48 17.72 8.28
N LYS A 65 35.46 18.91 7.68
CA LYS A 65 36.36 19.29 6.58
C LYS A 65 37.84 19.13 6.88
N SER A 66 38.26 19.26 8.15
CA SER A 66 39.64 19.02 8.60
C SER A 66 40.10 17.56 8.43
N LEU A 67 39.18 16.60 8.46
CA LEU A 67 39.47 15.19 8.18
C LEU A 67 39.49 14.91 6.68
N LYS A 68 38.79 15.74 5.88
CA LYS A 68 38.78 15.63 4.40
C LYS A 68 40.16 15.91 3.80
N SER A 69 40.95 16.80 4.41
CA SER A 69 42.34 17.06 3.99
C SER A 69 43.31 15.90 4.24
N LEU A 70 42.93 14.90 5.03
CA LEU A 70 43.76 13.72 5.32
C LEU A 70 43.65 12.63 4.24
N ASN A 71 42.87 12.86 3.17
CA ASN A 71 42.66 11.93 2.07
C ASN A 71 42.29 10.50 2.52
N LEU A 72 41.53 10.40 3.63
CA LEU A 72 41.08 9.15 4.22
C LEU A 72 39.84 8.63 3.47
N SER A 73 39.68 7.31 3.43
CA SER A 73 38.43 6.72 2.92
C SER A 73 37.25 7.03 3.85
N PRO A 74 36.01 7.09 3.33
CA PRO A 74 34.81 7.33 4.13
C PRO A 74 34.69 6.43 5.37
N ASN A 75 34.94 5.13 5.21
CA ASN A 75 34.90 4.17 6.32
C ASN A 75 35.93 4.47 7.41
N LYS A 76 37.13 4.94 7.04
CA LYS A 76 38.14 5.34 8.03
C LYS A 76 37.70 6.59 8.79
N ILE A 77 37.03 7.54 8.13
CA ILE A 77 36.49 8.74 8.78
C ILE A 77 35.37 8.37 9.76
N LEU A 78 34.45 7.49 9.37
CA LEU A 78 33.39 7.01 10.25
C LEU A 78 33.95 6.28 11.48
N ASN A 79 34.95 5.42 11.30
CA ASN A 79 35.64 4.75 12.40
C ASN A 79 36.35 5.75 13.34
N LEU A 80 37.03 6.77 12.80
CA LEU A 80 37.67 7.81 13.62
C LEU A 80 36.68 8.65 14.43
N LEU A 81 35.46 8.80 13.91
CA LEU A 81 34.36 9.51 14.58
C LEU A 81 33.51 8.58 15.45
N GLU A 82 33.83 7.29 15.50
CA GLU A 82 33.06 6.26 16.19
C GLU A 82 31.57 6.24 15.78
N ILE A 83 31.29 6.54 14.51
CA ILE A 83 29.93 6.56 13.97
C ILE A 83 29.61 5.21 13.33
N ASP A 84 28.61 4.52 13.88
CA ASP A 84 28.05 3.31 13.30
C ASP A 84 26.77 3.62 12.49
N LEU A 85 26.78 3.26 11.20
CA LEU A 85 25.63 3.42 10.29
C LEU A 85 24.90 2.10 10.00
N ASN A 86 25.24 0.99 10.65
CA ASN A 86 24.61 -0.32 10.42
C ASN A 86 23.09 -0.28 10.63
N LYS A 87 22.62 0.46 11.64
CA LYS A 87 21.19 0.62 11.87
C LYS A 87 20.49 1.35 10.72
N LEU A 88 21.11 2.40 10.19
CA LEU A 88 20.59 3.12 9.03
C LEU A 88 20.58 2.24 7.77
N TYR A 89 21.60 1.37 7.62
CA TYR A 89 21.69 0.43 6.51
C TYR A 89 20.55 -0.58 6.53
N ASN A 90 20.24 -1.15 7.68
CA ASN A 90 19.12 -2.08 7.82
C ASN A 90 17.78 -1.41 7.47
N ILE A 91 17.58 -0.16 7.91
CA ILE A 91 16.39 0.62 7.54
C ILE A 91 16.34 0.86 6.02
N GLN A 92 17.48 1.13 5.37
CA GLN A 92 17.54 1.30 3.92
C GLN A 92 17.12 0.01 3.19
N VAL A 93 17.59 -1.15 3.63
CA VAL A 93 17.21 -2.45 3.05
C VAL A 93 15.70 -2.66 3.13
N GLU A 94 15.10 -2.52 4.32
CA GLU A 94 13.65 -2.65 4.50
C GLU A 94 12.87 -1.61 3.67
N PHE A 95 13.40 -0.40 3.56
CA PHE A 95 12.82 0.64 2.75
C PHE A 95 12.82 0.22 1.27
N GLU A 96 13.93 -0.24 0.71
CA GLU A 96 14.05 -0.65 -0.70
C GLU A 96 13.20 -1.89 -1.04
N GLU A 97 13.05 -2.84 -0.12
CA GLU A 97 12.17 -4.01 -0.29
C GLU A 97 10.69 -3.60 -0.49
N ASN A 98 10.28 -2.50 0.13
CA ASN A 98 8.96 -1.93 -0.08
C ASN A 98 8.89 -1.17 -1.41
N LYS A 99 8.34 -1.82 -2.44
CA LYS A 99 8.22 -1.29 -3.82
C LYS A 99 7.18 -0.19 -4.00
N THR A 100 6.54 0.29 -2.92
CA THR A 100 5.59 1.40 -3.03
C THR A 100 6.31 2.64 -3.52
N GLN A 101 5.73 3.31 -4.52
CA GLN A 101 6.27 4.55 -5.05
C GLN A 101 6.19 5.66 -4.00
N LEU A 102 7.35 6.21 -3.64
CA LEU A 102 7.44 7.43 -2.85
C LEU A 102 7.31 8.65 -3.78
N LEU A 103 6.46 9.59 -3.41
CA LEU A 103 6.26 10.85 -4.11
C LEU A 103 6.53 12.00 -3.14
N PHE A 104 6.74 13.20 -3.69
CA PHE A 104 6.95 14.42 -2.93
C PHE A 104 6.00 15.49 -3.42
N ASP A 105 5.39 16.23 -2.49
CA ASP A 105 4.53 17.36 -2.82
C ASP A 105 5.36 18.62 -3.18
N LYS A 106 4.67 19.73 -3.43
CA LYS A 106 5.32 21.01 -3.78
C LYS A 106 6.12 21.61 -2.62
N GLU A 107 5.85 21.18 -1.39
CA GLU A 107 6.53 21.64 -0.17
C GLU A 107 7.69 20.71 0.21
N GLY A 108 7.87 19.60 -0.51
CA GLY A 108 8.92 18.61 -0.27
C GLY A 108 8.54 17.54 0.74
N SER A 109 7.27 17.45 1.15
CA SER A 109 6.80 16.42 2.08
C SER A 109 6.60 15.08 1.36
N PRO A 110 7.09 13.96 1.91
CA PRO A 110 6.94 12.64 1.30
C PRO A 110 5.51 12.12 1.47
N PHE A 111 4.95 11.54 0.41
CA PHE A 111 3.67 10.84 0.46
C PHE A 111 3.66 9.64 -0.49
N THR A 112 2.69 8.76 -0.31
CA THR A 112 2.44 7.60 -1.17
C THR A 112 1.02 7.66 -1.70
N LYS A 113 0.77 7.05 -2.87
CA LYS A 113 -0.55 7.01 -3.48
C LYS A 113 -0.92 5.58 -3.83
N VAL A 114 -2.00 5.10 -3.24
CA VAL A 114 -2.59 3.80 -3.57
C VAL A 114 -3.68 4.01 -4.61
N ASP A 115 -3.55 3.35 -5.76
CA ASP A 115 -4.57 3.39 -6.81
C ASP A 115 -5.75 2.48 -6.43
N LYS A 116 -6.86 3.11 -6.05
CA LYS A 116 -8.07 2.41 -5.63
C LYS A 116 -8.73 1.63 -6.76
N GLU A 117 -8.56 2.07 -8.01
CA GLU A 117 -9.20 1.43 -9.17
C GLU A 117 -8.74 -0.02 -9.35
N GLN A 118 -7.50 -0.34 -8.96
CA GLN A 118 -6.95 -1.70 -9.03
C GLN A 118 -7.69 -2.70 -8.12
N PHE A 119 -8.40 -2.19 -7.12
CA PHE A 119 -9.17 -2.99 -6.16
C PHE A 119 -10.67 -3.06 -6.49
N ILE A 120 -11.12 -2.38 -7.56
CA ILE A 120 -12.52 -2.33 -7.97
C ILE A 120 -12.69 -3.17 -9.23
N LYS A 121 -13.61 -4.14 -9.19
CA LYS A 121 -14.00 -4.90 -10.38
C LYS A 121 -15.26 -4.31 -10.98
N TYR A 122 -15.21 -4.00 -12.27
CA TYR A 122 -16.32 -3.45 -13.04
C TYR A 122 -16.86 -4.45 -14.06
N THR A 123 -18.13 -4.27 -14.43
CA THR A 123 -18.68 -4.89 -15.64
C THR A 123 -18.02 -4.33 -16.89
N LYS A 124 -17.96 -5.14 -17.94
CA LYS A 124 -17.30 -4.85 -19.22
C LYS A 124 -18.29 -4.60 -20.35
N ASN A 125 -19.53 -5.05 -20.22
CA ASN A 125 -20.58 -4.91 -21.23
C ASN A 125 -21.98 -4.92 -20.61
N GLU A 126 -23.01 -4.67 -21.43
CA GLU A 126 -24.41 -4.63 -20.98
C GLU A 126 -24.96 -5.99 -20.53
N GLU A 127 -24.44 -7.09 -21.05
CA GLU A 127 -24.87 -8.42 -20.61
C GLU A 127 -24.42 -8.67 -19.16
N GLU A 128 -23.19 -8.30 -18.83
CA GLU A 128 -22.70 -8.31 -17.45
C GLU A 128 -23.47 -7.36 -16.55
N ASN A 129 -23.92 -6.20 -17.04
CA ASN A 129 -24.80 -5.31 -16.27
C ASN A 129 -26.11 -5.99 -15.89
N LYS A 130 -26.75 -6.68 -16.84
CA LYS A 130 -28.00 -7.42 -16.60
C LYS A 130 -27.78 -8.58 -15.63
N ARG A 131 -26.67 -9.30 -15.78
CA ARG A 131 -26.28 -10.40 -14.88
C ARG A 131 -26.06 -9.90 -13.45
N LEU A 132 -25.34 -8.79 -13.29
CA LEU A 132 -25.11 -8.16 -11.99
C LEU A 132 -26.44 -7.78 -11.33
N GLU A 133 -27.32 -7.16 -12.10
CA GLU A 133 -28.63 -6.71 -11.61
C GLU A 133 -29.51 -7.89 -11.15
N ALA A 134 -29.54 -8.99 -11.90
CA ALA A 134 -30.27 -10.20 -11.50
C ALA A 134 -29.78 -10.75 -10.15
N PHE A 135 -28.46 -10.80 -9.94
CA PHE A 135 -27.89 -11.24 -8.66
C PHE A 135 -28.17 -10.25 -7.53
N GLN A 136 -28.18 -8.95 -7.80
CA GLN A 136 -28.55 -7.93 -6.82
C GLN A 136 -30.01 -8.06 -6.38
N TYR A 137 -30.94 -8.31 -7.30
CA TYR A 137 -32.34 -8.56 -6.95
C TYR A 137 -32.51 -9.81 -6.09
N LEU A 138 -31.77 -10.88 -6.38
CA LEU A 138 -31.77 -12.08 -5.55
C LEU A 138 -31.30 -11.76 -4.12
N ILE A 139 -30.17 -11.05 -3.97
CA ILE A 139 -29.65 -10.66 -2.65
C ILE A 139 -30.68 -9.86 -1.85
N VAL A 140 -31.27 -8.81 -2.44
CA VAL A 140 -32.29 -7.99 -1.77
C VAL A 140 -33.49 -8.84 -1.34
N SER A 141 -33.87 -9.84 -2.16
CA SER A 141 -34.98 -10.74 -1.84
C SER A 141 -34.63 -11.68 -0.69
N LEU A 142 -33.42 -12.23 -0.68
CA LEU A 142 -32.93 -13.08 0.42
C LEU A 142 -32.89 -12.30 1.73
N GLU A 143 -32.34 -11.09 1.74
CA GLU A 143 -32.28 -10.23 2.93
C GLU A 143 -33.67 -9.88 3.48
N LYS A 144 -34.69 -9.78 2.61
CA LYS A 144 -36.09 -9.61 3.04
C LYS A 144 -36.65 -10.89 3.64
N ILE A 145 -36.42 -12.04 3.01
CA ILE A 145 -36.89 -13.35 3.48
C ILE A 145 -36.25 -13.69 4.85
N GLU A 146 -34.97 -13.39 5.03
CA GLU A 146 -34.21 -13.61 6.27
C GLU A 146 -34.83 -12.94 7.50
N LYS A 147 -35.66 -11.90 7.32
CA LYS A 147 -36.40 -11.24 8.41
C LYS A 147 -37.59 -12.03 8.91
N HIS A 148 -38.09 -12.97 8.11
CA HIS A 148 -39.33 -13.71 8.39
C HIS A 148 -39.09 -15.21 8.57
N THR A 149 -37.99 -15.75 8.01
CA THR A 149 -37.64 -17.15 8.11
C THR A 149 -36.13 -17.34 8.00
N HIS A 150 -35.65 -18.50 8.44
CA HIS A 150 -34.26 -18.87 8.28
C HIS A 150 -33.93 -19.15 6.81
N VAL A 151 -32.84 -18.57 6.31
CA VAL A 151 -32.29 -18.86 4.99
C VAL A 151 -30.99 -19.65 5.13
N TYR A 152 -30.98 -20.85 4.56
CA TYR A 152 -29.80 -21.70 4.52
C TYR A 152 -28.78 -21.15 3.50
N LYS A 153 -27.80 -20.39 4.00
CA LYS A 153 -26.80 -19.68 3.17
C LYS A 153 -26.00 -20.59 2.25
N GLY A 154 -25.63 -21.77 2.71
CA GLY A 154 -24.93 -22.78 1.90
C GLY A 154 -25.78 -23.31 0.75
N GLU A 155 -27.09 -23.42 0.94
CA GLU A 155 -28.03 -23.89 -0.07
C GLU A 155 -28.24 -22.84 -1.18
N VAL A 156 -28.32 -21.57 -0.82
CA VAL A 156 -28.36 -20.47 -1.80
C VAL A 156 -27.08 -20.43 -2.63
N ALA A 157 -25.92 -20.62 -1.99
CA ALA A 157 -24.66 -20.69 -2.70
C ALA A 157 -24.65 -21.87 -3.68
N ARG A 158 -25.10 -23.06 -3.26
CA ARG A 158 -25.22 -24.23 -4.13
C ARG A 158 -26.18 -23.99 -5.30
N LEU A 159 -27.37 -23.43 -5.02
CA LEU A 159 -28.41 -23.11 -6.02
C LEU A 159 -27.88 -22.21 -7.14
N THR A 160 -27.02 -21.26 -6.80
CA THR A 160 -26.46 -20.30 -7.75
C THR A 160 -25.07 -20.69 -8.27
N SER A 161 -24.63 -21.94 -8.02
CA SER A 161 -23.27 -22.40 -8.33
C SER A 161 -22.17 -21.50 -7.72
N ASN A 162 -22.42 -20.86 -6.58
CA ASN A 162 -21.61 -19.84 -5.92
C ASN A 162 -21.57 -18.47 -6.63
N ALA A 163 -22.54 -18.13 -7.49
CA ALA A 163 -22.65 -16.77 -8.03
C ALA A 163 -23.07 -15.76 -6.95
N VAL A 164 -23.97 -16.16 -6.05
CA VAL A 164 -24.29 -15.43 -4.82
C VAL A 164 -23.89 -16.31 -3.64
N ALA A 165 -23.04 -15.80 -2.77
CA ALA A 165 -22.55 -16.53 -1.61
C ALA A 165 -22.59 -15.63 -0.37
N TYR A 166 -22.72 -16.22 0.81
CA TYR A 166 -22.64 -15.47 2.04
C TYR A 166 -21.18 -15.36 2.50
N ASP A 167 -20.71 -14.14 2.73
CA ASP A 167 -19.41 -13.87 3.33
C ASP A 167 -19.56 -13.90 4.86
N LEU A 168 -19.08 -14.98 5.49
CA LEU A 168 -19.16 -15.16 6.94
C LEU A 168 -18.36 -14.11 7.71
N ARG A 169 -17.25 -13.63 7.16
CA ARG A 169 -16.40 -12.63 7.80
C ARG A 169 -17.06 -11.25 7.81
N LEU A 170 -17.70 -10.89 6.71
CA LEU A 170 -18.40 -9.60 6.57
C LEU A 170 -19.87 -9.65 6.97
N ASN A 171 -20.37 -10.85 7.31
CA ASN A 171 -21.76 -11.13 7.65
C ASN A 171 -22.76 -10.55 6.63
N LYS A 172 -22.51 -10.76 5.33
CA LYS A 172 -23.37 -10.26 4.25
C LYS A 172 -23.33 -11.15 3.01
N TRP A 173 -24.36 -11.07 2.19
CA TRP A 173 -24.33 -11.64 0.85
C TRP A 173 -23.32 -10.91 -0.04
N ARG A 174 -22.66 -11.67 -0.92
CA ARG A 174 -21.73 -11.14 -1.93
C ARG A 174 -21.96 -11.81 -3.27
N ILE A 175 -21.65 -11.08 -4.32
CA ILE A 175 -21.63 -11.57 -5.69
C ILE A 175 -20.21 -12.04 -5.99
N ASN A 176 -20.08 -13.26 -6.52
CA ASN A 176 -18.78 -13.81 -6.88
C ASN A 176 -18.31 -13.21 -8.22
N PRO A 177 -17.20 -12.46 -8.22
CA PRO A 177 -16.71 -11.80 -9.42
C PRO A 177 -16.27 -12.78 -10.53
N ILE A 178 -16.08 -14.08 -10.26
CA ILE A 178 -15.63 -15.05 -11.28
C ILE A 178 -16.63 -15.20 -12.44
N TYR A 179 -17.90 -14.86 -12.20
CA TYR A 179 -18.99 -14.87 -13.17
C TYR A 179 -19.01 -13.66 -14.11
N PHE A 180 -18.01 -12.79 -14.02
CA PHE A 180 -17.82 -11.60 -14.84
C PHE A 180 -16.42 -11.65 -15.45
N ARG A 181 -16.33 -11.93 -16.75
CA ARG A 181 -15.10 -12.21 -17.48
C ARG A 181 -15.09 -11.48 -18.81
#